data_AF-R9KT07-F1
#
_entry.id   AF-R9KT07-F1
#
_cell.length_a   1.000
_cell.length_b   1.000
_cell.length_c   1.000
_cell.angle_alpha   90.00
_cell.angle_beta   90.00
_cell.angle_gamma   90.00
#
_symmetry.space_group_name_H-M   'P 1'
#
loop_
_entity.id
_entity.type
_entity.pdbx_description
1 polymer ?
#
loop_
_entity_poly.entity_id
_entity_poly.type
_entity_poly.pdbx_seq_one_letter_code
_entity_poly.pdbx_strand_id
1 'polypeptide(L)'
;MEIERTDNGVVYFYVDEEYLKKYGLELKTFRYKRPFQTDIFDDLLDKAVKEYGVVFPEYAVPKSIRVRGNIVIFEVEEKSNIIQLENKYIEKEHIAREIWELFRTLPNETIYMGMMDEKKKRELLEKIRSEKGIEYIRKNFTD
;
A
#
# COMPACT_ATOMS: atom_id res chain seq x y z
N MET A 1 -12.34 -25.63 2.65
CA MET A 1 -11.91 -24.25 2.34
C MET A 1 -12.95 -23.61 1.45
N GLU A 2 -13.26 -22.34 1.70
CA GLU A 2 -14.21 -21.52 0.94
C GLU A 2 -13.56 -20.19 0.57
N ILE A 3 -13.94 -19.64 -0.59
CA ILE A 3 -13.47 -18.35 -1.10
C ILE A 3 -14.69 -17.45 -1.27
N GLU A 4 -14.66 -16.28 -0.66
CA GLU A 4 -15.68 -15.25 -0.81
C GLU A 4 -15.06 -14.02 -1.44
N ARG A 5 -15.57 -13.62 -2.59
CA ARG A 5 -15.21 -12.37 -3.27
C ARG A 5 -16.28 -11.33 -3.01
N THR A 6 -15.87 -10.16 -2.55
CA THR A 6 -16.78 -9.03 -2.33
C THR A 6 -16.75 -8.04 -3.48
N ASP A 7 -17.83 -7.26 -3.64
CA ASP A 7 -17.95 -6.22 -4.67
C ASP A 7 -16.90 -5.10 -4.53
N ASN A 8 -16.29 -4.96 -3.34
CA ASN A 8 -15.26 -3.96 -3.05
C ASN A 8 -13.84 -4.42 -3.44
N GLY A 9 -13.70 -5.55 -4.14
CA GLY A 9 -12.39 -6.07 -4.53
C GLY A 9 -11.59 -6.66 -3.36
N VAL A 10 -12.28 -7.20 -2.36
CA VAL A 10 -11.66 -7.97 -1.27
C VAL A 10 -12.03 -9.44 -1.42
N VAL A 11 -11.04 -10.31 -1.33
CA VAL A 11 -11.17 -11.77 -1.31
C VAL A 11 -10.88 -12.29 0.08
N TYR A 12 -11.83 -13.05 0.63
CA TYR A 12 -11.67 -13.78 1.87
C TYR A 12 -11.45 -15.26 1.59
N PHE A 13 -10.39 -15.82 2.15
CA PHE A 13 -10.15 -17.26 2.16
C PHE A 13 -10.46 -17.82 3.55
N TYR A 14 -11.49 -18.67 3.62
CA TYR A 14 -11.86 -19.39 4.82
C TYR A 14 -11.23 -20.77 4.81
N VAL A 15 -10.13 -20.91 5.55
CA VAL A 15 -9.27 -22.09 5.55
C VAL A 15 -9.51 -22.91 6.81
N ASP A 16 -10.08 -24.10 6.65
CA ASP A 16 -10.28 -25.06 7.73
C ASP A 16 -8.97 -25.77 8.13
N GLU A 17 -9.01 -26.44 9.29
CA GLU A 17 -7.85 -27.14 9.83
C GLU A 17 -7.35 -28.29 8.93
N GLU A 18 -8.24 -28.96 8.20
CA GLU A 18 -7.84 -30.05 7.29
C GLU A 18 -7.01 -29.52 6.12
N TYR A 19 -7.34 -28.35 5.61
CA TYR A 19 -6.55 -27.67 4.58
C TYR A 19 -5.18 -27.25 5.11
N LEU A 20 -5.12 -26.69 6.33
CA LEU A 20 -3.85 -26.27 6.95
C LEU A 20 -2.86 -27.42 7.11
N LYS A 21 -3.36 -28.62 7.46
CA LYS A 21 -2.54 -29.82 7.67
C LYS A 21 -1.72 -30.21 6.43
N LYS A 22 -2.19 -29.88 5.22
CA LYS A 22 -1.46 -30.14 3.97
C LYS A 22 -0.12 -29.39 3.91
N TYR A 23 0.00 -28.30 4.66
CA TYR A 23 1.19 -27.44 4.74
C TYR A 23 1.92 -27.60 6.08
N GLY A 24 1.57 -28.62 6.88
CA GLY A 24 2.10 -28.78 8.24
C GLY A 24 1.73 -27.65 9.19
N LEU A 25 0.66 -26.90 8.88
CA LEU A 25 0.19 -25.78 9.69
C LEU A 25 -0.95 -26.20 10.61
N GLU A 26 -1.05 -25.51 11.74
CA GLU A 26 -2.09 -25.71 12.73
C GLU A 26 -2.75 -24.38 13.08
N LEU A 27 -3.98 -24.40 13.59
CA LEU A 27 -4.66 -23.20 14.08
C LEU A 27 -3.82 -22.39 15.08
N LYS A 28 -3.03 -23.08 15.91
CA LYS A 28 -2.14 -22.45 16.89
C LYS A 28 -1.06 -21.56 16.25
N THR A 29 -0.61 -21.89 15.04
CA THR A 29 0.37 -21.10 14.30
C THR A 29 -0.16 -19.69 14.08
N PHE A 30 -1.41 -19.57 13.65
CA PHE A 30 -2.06 -18.28 13.39
C PHE A 30 -2.53 -17.58 14.68
N ARG A 31 -3.08 -18.32 15.64
CA ARG A 31 -3.49 -17.74 16.95
C ARG A 31 -2.31 -17.09 17.68
N TYR A 32 -1.14 -17.70 17.61
CA TYR A 32 0.08 -17.19 18.24
C TYR A 32 0.96 -16.36 17.29
N LYS A 33 0.47 -16.04 16.08
CA LYS A 33 1.20 -15.24 15.08
C LYS A 33 2.63 -15.74 14.81
N ARG A 34 2.80 -17.07 14.77
CA ARG A 34 4.09 -17.70 14.48
C ARG A 34 4.39 -17.58 12.99
N PRO A 35 5.68 -17.47 12.61
CA PRO A 35 6.08 -17.56 11.20
C PRO A 35 5.62 -18.88 10.57
N PHE A 36 5.27 -18.82 9.29
CA PHE A 36 4.89 -19.96 8.46
C PHE A 36 5.40 -19.76 7.03
N GLN A 37 5.48 -20.84 6.26
CA GLN A 37 5.90 -20.78 4.85
C GLN A 37 4.78 -20.16 3.99
N THR A 38 5.17 -19.45 2.92
CA THR A 38 4.21 -18.74 2.05
C THR A 38 3.54 -19.65 1.03
N ASP A 39 3.94 -20.93 0.95
CA ASP A 39 3.39 -21.94 0.04
C ASP A 39 1.87 -22.10 0.14
N ILE A 40 1.32 -22.07 1.36
CA ILE A 40 -0.13 -22.05 1.55
C ILE A 40 -0.78 -20.83 0.90
N PHE A 41 -0.12 -19.68 0.99
CA PHE A 41 -0.68 -18.44 0.50
C PHE A 41 -0.65 -18.37 -1.02
N ASP A 42 0.45 -18.81 -1.64
CA ASP A 42 0.57 -18.92 -3.09
C ASP A 42 -0.54 -19.83 -3.65
N ASP A 43 -0.78 -21.00 -3.04
CA ASP A 43 -1.85 -21.92 -3.41
C ASP A 43 -3.26 -21.33 -3.26
N LEU A 44 -3.49 -20.48 -2.26
CA LEU A 44 -4.76 -19.77 -2.07
C LEU A 44 -5.00 -18.77 -3.22
N LEU A 45 -4.01 -17.95 -3.55
CA LEU A 45 -4.10 -16.99 -4.65
C LEU A 45 -4.35 -17.72 -5.97
N ASP A 46 -3.59 -18.78 -6.24
CA ASP A 46 -3.69 -19.61 -7.44
C ASP A 46 -5.10 -20.19 -7.63
N LYS A 47 -5.72 -20.64 -6.54
CA LYS A 47 -7.11 -21.13 -6.55
C LYS A 47 -8.11 -20.02 -6.86
N ALA A 48 -7.99 -18.86 -6.23
CA ALA A 48 -8.86 -17.73 -6.52
C ALA A 48 -8.73 -17.25 -7.98
N VAL A 49 -7.51 -17.24 -8.53
CA VAL A 49 -7.26 -16.93 -9.95
C VAL A 49 -7.97 -17.96 -10.85
N LYS A 50 -7.80 -19.26 -10.58
CA LYS A 50 -8.37 -20.34 -11.40
C LYS A 50 -9.89 -20.44 -11.32
N GLU A 51 -10.47 -20.28 -10.13
CA GLU A 51 -11.91 -20.48 -9.89
C GLU A 51 -12.74 -19.22 -10.17
N TYR A 52 -12.20 -18.03 -9.89
CA TYR A 52 -12.96 -16.78 -9.92
C TYR A 52 -12.38 -15.73 -10.88
N GLY A 53 -11.28 -16.03 -11.57
CA GLY A 53 -10.64 -15.10 -12.50
C GLY A 53 -10.08 -13.85 -11.82
N VAL A 54 -9.81 -13.92 -10.52
CA VAL A 54 -9.28 -12.80 -9.74
C VAL A 54 -7.85 -12.50 -10.18
N VAL A 55 -7.50 -11.21 -10.22
CA VAL A 55 -6.13 -10.76 -10.45
C VAL A 55 -5.63 -10.16 -9.15
N PHE A 56 -4.44 -10.56 -8.70
CA PHE A 56 -3.78 -9.99 -7.52
C PHE A 56 -2.55 -9.16 -7.92
N PRO A 57 -2.06 -8.25 -7.05
CA PRO A 57 -0.77 -7.59 -7.24
C PRO A 57 0.39 -8.61 -7.28
N GLU A 58 1.51 -8.25 -7.93
CA GLU A 58 2.70 -9.12 -8.05
C GLU A 58 3.28 -9.54 -6.69
N TYR A 59 3.14 -8.68 -5.68
CA TYR A 59 3.56 -8.92 -4.30
C TYR A 59 2.36 -8.92 -3.35
N ALA A 60 1.27 -9.59 -3.74
CA ALA A 60 0.10 -9.67 -2.90
C ALA A 60 0.47 -10.26 -1.53
N VAL A 61 -0.07 -9.68 -0.47
CA VAL A 61 0.06 -10.18 0.90
C VAL A 61 -1.29 -10.08 1.59
N PRO A 62 -1.58 -10.93 2.58
CA PRO A 62 -2.79 -10.78 3.37
C PRO A 62 -2.78 -9.43 4.09
N LYS A 63 -3.83 -8.63 3.88
CA LYS A 63 -4.09 -7.43 4.69
C LYS A 63 -4.36 -7.79 6.14
N SER A 64 -5.01 -8.92 6.35
CA SER A 64 -5.17 -9.49 7.68
C SER A 64 -5.29 -11.01 7.66
N ILE A 65 -4.89 -11.63 8.77
CA ILE A 65 -5.10 -13.06 9.04
C ILE A 65 -5.75 -13.16 10.41
N ARG A 66 -6.93 -13.78 10.47
CA ARG A 66 -7.73 -13.93 11.71
C ARG A 66 -8.08 -15.38 11.93
N VAL A 67 -8.26 -15.78 13.19
CA VAL A 67 -8.75 -17.13 13.54
C VAL A 67 -10.12 -17.01 14.18
N ARG A 68 -11.12 -17.69 13.64
CA ARG A 68 -12.49 -17.74 14.17
C ARG A 68 -12.90 -19.20 14.35
N GLY A 69 -12.99 -19.65 15.60
CA GLY A 69 -13.23 -21.06 15.91
C GLY A 69 -12.13 -21.94 15.30
N ASN A 70 -12.52 -22.79 14.36
CA ASN A 70 -11.64 -23.77 13.69
C ASN A 70 -11.25 -23.34 12.26
N ILE A 71 -11.43 -22.05 11.92
CA ILE A 71 -11.16 -21.51 10.60
C ILE A 71 -10.14 -20.37 10.71
N VAL A 72 -9.21 -20.33 9.77
CA VAL A 72 -8.31 -19.20 9.53
C VAL A 72 -8.84 -18.41 8.34
N ILE A 73 -8.96 -17.10 8.50
CA ILE A 73 -9.51 -16.20 7.50
C ILE A 73 -8.36 -15.33 7.00
N PHE A 74 -8.02 -15.45 5.71
CA PHE A 74 -7.11 -14.54 5.03
C PHE A 74 -7.93 -13.50 4.27
N GLU A 75 -7.60 -12.23 4.47
CA GLU A 75 -8.20 -11.11 3.74
C GLU A 75 -7.16 -10.55 2.77
N VAL A 76 -7.46 -10.58 1.48
CA VAL A 76 -6.55 -10.15 0.41
C VAL A 76 -7.27 -9.18 -0.50
N GLU A 77 -6.61 -8.10 -0.88
CA GLU A 77 -7.15 -7.15 -1.86
C GLU A 77 -6.84 -7.62 -3.28
N GLU A 78 -7.86 -7.61 -4.14
CA GLU A 78 -7.70 -7.81 -5.57
C GLU A 78 -6.93 -6.63 -6.16
N LYS A 79 -6.22 -6.91 -7.26
CA LYS A 79 -5.71 -5.87 -8.12
C LYS A 79 -6.89 -5.09 -8.66
N SER A 80 -7.00 -3.83 -8.27
CA SER A 80 -8.04 -2.96 -8.77
C SER A 80 -7.94 -2.86 -10.31
N ASN A 81 -9.05 -3.19 -10.99
CA ASN A 81 -9.24 -2.92 -12.42
C ASN A 81 -9.58 -1.45 -12.70
N ILE A 82 -9.59 -0.60 -11.67
CA ILE A 82 -9.29 0.80 -11.92
C ILE A 82 -7.89 0.76 -12.50
N ILE A 83 -7.81 0.87 -13.83
CA ILE A 83 -6.73 1.62 -14.44
C ILE A 83 -6.76 2.89 -13.61
N GLN A 84 -5.91 2.97 -12.58
CA GLN A 84 -5.37 4.25 -12.27
C GLN A 84 -4.81 4.62 -13.63
N LEU A 85 -5.53 5.49 -14.32
CA LEU A 85 -4.84 6.58 -14.93
C LEU A 85 -4.02 7.12 -13.75
N GLU A 86 -2.85 6.52 -13.49
CA GLU A 86 -1.60 7.24 -13.32
C GLU A 86 -1.47 8.06 -14.60
N ASN A 87 -2.42 9.00 -14.72
CA ASN A 87 -2.28 10.22 -15.43
C ASN A 87 -0.99 10.70 -14.79
N LYS A 88 0.11 10.76 -15.53
CA LYS A 88 1.35 11.39 -15.04
C LYS A 88 1.02 12.71 -14.32
N TYR A 89 -0.07 13.36 -14.72
CA TYR A 89 -0.71 14.46 -14.01
C TYR A 89 -1.08 14.19 -12.53
N ILE A 90 -1.80 13.12 -12.20
CA ILE A 90 -2.19 12.80 -10.81
C ILE A 90 -0.97 12.44 -9.96
N GLU A 91 -0.02 11.68 -10.51
CA GLU A 91 1.23 11.34 -9.82
C GLU A 91 2.09 12.59 -9.59
N LYS A 92 2.31 13.42 -10.62
CA LYS A 92 3.02 14.70 -10.49
C LYS A 92 2.31 15.65 -9.50
N GLU A 93 0.99 15.70 -9.51
CA GLU A 93 0.23 16.51 -8.54
C GLU A 93 0.34 15.96 -7.10
N HIS A 94 0.40 14.64 -6.93
CA HIS A 94 0.62 14.02 -5.63
C HIS A 94 2.03 14.32 -5.12
N ILE A 95 3.05 14.10 -5.95
CA ILE A 95 4.46 14.43 -5.66
C ILE A 95 4.61 15.93 -5.34
N ALA A 96 4.00 16.82 -6.14
CA ALA A 96 4.04 18.25 -5.88
C ALA A 96 3.43 18.63 -4.53
N ARG A 97 2.34 17.96 -4.13
CA ARG A 97 1.71 18.19 -2.83
C ARG A 97 2.56 17.67 -1.68
N GLU A 98 3.11 16.47 -1.78
CA GLU A 98 3.98 15.91 -0.73
C GLU A 98 5.21 16.78 -0.50
N ILE A 99 5.88 17.22 -1.58
CA ILE A 99 7.03 18.13 -1.50
C ILE A 99 6.62 19.46 -0.88
N TRP A 100 5.47 20.03 -1.28
CA TRP A 100 4.98 21.28 -0.73
C TRP A 100 4.69 21.19 0.78
N GLU A 101 4.07 20.09 1.22
CA GLU A 101 3.82 19.83 2.64
C GLU A 101 5.10 19.66 3.45
N LEU A 102 6.13 19.00 2.89
CA LEU A 102 7.45 18.92 3.53
C LEU A 102 8.05 20.30 3.77
N PHE A 103 8.02 21.19 2.78
CA PHE A 103 8.51 22.56 2.96
C PHE A 103 7.68 23.36 3.96
N ARG A 104 6.36 23.12 4.06
CA ARG A 104 5.47 23.78 5.05
C ARG A 104 5.68 23.32 6.48
N THR A 105 5.99 22.05 6.68
CA THR A 105 6.07 21.43 8.00
C THR A 105 7.46 21.52 8.62
N LEU A 106 8.51 21.42 7.80
CA LEU A 106 9.88 21.41 8.29
C LEU A 106 10.38 22.82 8.70
N PRO A 107 11.09 22.97 9.84
CA PRO A 107 11.76 24.22 10.21
C PRO A 107 12.82 24.66 9.19
N ASN A 108 13.05 25.97 9.04
CA ASN A 108 13.99 26.52 8.05
C ASN A 108 15.41 25.94 8.16
N GLU A 109 15.83 25.66 9.38
CA GLU A 109 17.16 25.18 9.75
C GLU A 109 17.40 23.76 9.23
N THR A 110 16.33 22.96 9.12
CA THR A 110 16.38 21.56 8.69
C THR A 110 16.42 21.39 7.18
N ILE A 111 16.11 22.44 6.42
CA ILE A 111 15.99 22.39 4.98
C ILE A 111 17.31 22.86 4.35
N TYR A 112 18.03 21.94 3.70
CA TYR A 112 19.26 22.25 2.98
C TYR A 112 18.95 22.61 1.52
N MET A 113 19.28 23.84 1.09
CA MET A 113 19.06 24.34 -0.28
C MET A 113 20.38 24.57 -1.04
N GLY A 114 21.42 23.78 -0.73
CA GLY A 114 22.74 23.94 -1.34
C GLY A 114 23.50 25.17 -0.83
N MET A 115 24.34 25.76 -1.69
CA MET A 115 25.16 26.95 -1.38
C MET A 115 24.35 28.26 -1.48
N MET A 116 23.07 28.24 -1.12
CA MET A 116 22.19 29.41 -1.16
C MET A 116 22.46 30.32 0.05
N ASP A 117 22.48 31.64 -0.20
CA ASP A 117 22.54 32.64 0.87
C ASP A 117 21.34 32.54 1.83
N GLU A 118 21.58 32.71 3.13
CA GLU A 118 20.59 32.52 4.19
C GLU A 118 19.38 33.46 4.06
N LYS A 119 19.57 34.70 3.58
CA LYS A 119 18.45 35.62 3.34
C LYS A 119 17.61 35.15 2.17
N LYS A 120 18.26 34.77 1.07
CA LYS A 120 17.58 34.23 -0.12
C LYS A 120 16.83 32.92 0.17
N LYS A 121 17.43 32.06 1.02
CA LYS A 121 16.81 30.82 1.49
C LYS A 121 15.50 31.10 2.24
N ARG A 122 15.48 32.09 3.15
CA ARG A 122 14.26 32.46 3.88
C ARG A 122 13.18 33.01 2.96
N GLU A 123 13.53 33.94 2.08
CA GLU A 123 12.59 34.51 1.10
C GLU A 123 11.98 33.44 0.19
N LEU A 124 12.81 32.47 -0.24
CA LEU A 124 12.34 31.35 -1.05
C LEU A 124 11.42 30.41 -0.27
N LEU A 125 11.77 30.06 0.97
CA LEU A 125 10.94 29.23 1.83
C LEU A 125 9.59 29.89 2.14
N GLU A 126 9.56 31.20 2.43
CA GLU A 126 8.30 31.94 2.61
C GLU A 126 7.43 31.88 1.35
N LYS A 127 8.03 32.05 0.17
CA LYS A 127 7.33 31.93 -1.11
C LYS A 127 6.75 30.53 -1.33
N ILE A 128 7.54 29.49 -1.04
CA ILE A 128 7.09 28.09 -1.15
C ILE A 128 5.98 27.79 -0.14
N ARG A 129 6.02 28.34 1.07
CA ARG A 129 4.99 28.10 2.10
C ARG A 129 3.68 28.87 1.88
N SER A 130 3.68 29.85 0.98
CA SER A 130 2.47 30.58 0.61
C SER A 130 1.45 29.70 -0.12
N GLU A 131 0.19 30.13 -0.19
CA GLU A 131 -0.89 29.43 -0.91
C GLU A 131 -0.58 29.21 -2.40
N LYS A 132 0.29 30.04 -2.98
CA LYS A 132 0.73 29.92 -4.39
C LYS A 132 2.02 29.11 -4.54
N GLY A 133 2.63 28.67 -3.45
CA GLY A 133 3.91 27.96 -3.46
C GLY A 133 3.87 26.61 -4.16
N ILE A 134 2.69 25.97 -4.24
CA ILE A 134 2.51 24.73 -5.00
C ILE A 134 2.84 24.89 -6.50
N GLU A 135 2.63 26.06 -7.09
CA GLU A 135 3.04 26.33 -8.48
C GLU A 135 4.56 26.39 -8.64
N TYR A 136 5.27 26.86 -7.62
CA TYR A 136 6.73 26.83 -7.61
C TYR A 136 7.23 25.38 -7.56
N ILE A 137 6.59 24.52 -6.75
CA ILE A 137 6.94 23.11 -6.66
C ILE A 137 6.70 22.41 -8.00
N ARG A 138 5.53 22.59 -8.61
CA ARG A 138 5.19 22.00 -9.92
C ARG A 138 6.28 22.30 -10.98
N LYS A 139 6.67 23.57 -11.09
CA LYS A 139 7.63 24.04 -12.11
C LYS A 139 9.08 23.61 -11.88
N ASN A 140 9.48 23.31 -10.65
CA ASN A 140 10.89 23.09 -10.31
C ASN A 140 11.22 21.68 -9.82
N PHE A 141 10.20 20.87 -9.48
CA PHE A 141 10.40 19.55 -8.87
C PHE A 141 9.62 18.42 -9.57
N THR A 142 8.71 18.73 -10.50
CA THR A 142 7.86 17.70 -11.14
C THR A 142 7.93 17.66 -12.66
N ASP A 143 8.73 18.52 -13.29
CA ASP A 143 8.97 18.53 -14.74
C ASP A 143 10.13 17.62 -15.16
#